data_AF-A0A1V5K7C0-F1
#
_entry.id   AF-A0A1V5K7C0-F1
#
_cell.length_a   1.000
_cell.length_b   1.000
_cell.length_c   1.000
_cell.angle_alpha   90.00
_cell.angle_beta   90.00
_cell.angle_gamma   90.00
#
_symmetry.space_group_name_H-M   'P 1'
#
loop_
_entity.id
_entity.type
_entity.pdbx_description
1 polymer ?
#
loop_
_entity_poly.entity_id
_entity_poly.type
_entity_poly.pdbx_seq_one_letter_code
_entity_poly.pdbx_strand_id
1 'polypeptide(L)'
;MIRQRGVANGKQVIPGWWIDDINDNGDPEAWARGDFAELLPGASYRSKFYQIDRKRQTLCCIGIHGQYIYIDPVSELVIVRVASEPIPLDVENTRAWIQGFKAIAQHFS
;
A
#
# COMPACT_ATOMS: atom_id res chain seq x y z
N MET A 1 -12.35 4.71 -4.22
CA MET A 1 -12.60 5.07 -2.81
C MET A 1 -11.35 5.51 -2.08
N ILE A 2 -10.44 4.61 -1.66
CA ILE A 2 -9.24 4.98 -0.87
C ILE A 2 -8.39 6.04 -1.59
N ARG A 3 -8.05 5.82 -2.86
CA ARG A 3 -7.34 6.79 -3.72
C ARG A 3 -8.02 8.16 -3.79
N GLN A 4 -9.34 8.18 -3.71
CA GLN A 4 -10.19 9.38 -3.89
C GLN A 4 -10.68 9.92 -2.54
N ARG A 5 -9.82 9.89 -1.52
CA ARG A 5 -10.10 10.42 -0.18
C ARG A 5 -11.48 9.98 0.38
N GLY A 6 -11.83 8.72 0.18
CA GLY A 6 -13.05 8.11 0.74
C GLY A 6 -14.31 8.25 -0.10
N VAL A 7 -14.25 8.87 -1.29
CA VAL A 7 -15.38 9.03 -2.20
C VAL A 7 -15.51 7.81 -3.12
N ALA A 8 -16.73 7.32 -3.30
CA ALA A 8 -17.09 6.33 -4.31
C ALA A 8 -18.41 6.73 -4.97
N ASN A 9 -18.46 6.74 -6.31
CA ASN A 9 -19.65 7.13 -7.08
C ASN A 9 -20.24 8.48 -6.65
N GLY A 10 -19.39 9.48 -6.40
CA GLY A 10 -19.80 10.82 -5.95
C GLY A 10 -20.27 10.92 -4.49
N LYS A 11 -20.31 9.81 -3.74
CA LYS A 11 -20.72 9.78 -2.33
C LYS A 11 -19.51 9.59 -1.42
N GLN A 12 -19.47 10.35 -0.32
CA GLN A 12 -18.50 10.13 0.76
C GLN A 12 -18.89 8.86 1.53
N VAL A 13 -18.17 7.76 1.33
CA VAL A 13 -18.44 6.47 1.99
C VAL A 13 -17.72 6.38 3.33
N ILE A 14 -16.47 6.85 3.36
CA ILE A 14 -15.67 7.01 4.58
C ILE A 14 -15.16 8.44 4.65
N PRO A 15 -14.95 9.04 5.83
CA PRO A 15 -14.52 10.43 5.92
C PRO A 15 -13.15 10.68 5.26
N GLY A 16 -13.00 11.80 4.55
CA GLY A 16 -11.73 12.15 3.89
C GLY A 16 -10.56 12.28 4.87
N TRP A 17 -10.81 12.83 6.06
CA TRP A 17 -9.80 12.95 7.11
C TRP A 17 -9.21 11.60 7.55
N TRP A 18 -9.97 10.50 7.44
CA TRP A 18 -9.48 9.16 7.77
C TRP A 18 -8.43 8.69 6.76
N ILE A 19 -8.56 9.09 5.50
CA ILE A 19 -7.56 8.81 4.46
C ILE A 19 -6.31 9.67 4.67
N ASP A 20 -6.49 10.94 5.00
CA ASP A 20 -5.37 11.85 5.30
C ASP A 20 -4.57 11.30 6.51
N ASP A 21 -5.28 10.84 7.55
CA ASP A 21 -4.70 10.22 8.75
C ASP A 21 -3.86 8.97 8.44
N ILE A 22 -4.31 8.08 7.55
CA ILE A 22 -3.55 6.90 7.11
C ILE A 22 -2.22 7.31 6.46
N ASN A 23 -2.22 8.38 5.67
CA ASN A 23 -1.04 8.82 4.93
C ASN A 23 -0.02 9.52 5.84
N ASP A 24 -0.49 10.37 6.75
CA ASP A 24 0.36 11.35 7.41
C ASP A 24 0.81 10.90 8.81
N ASN A 25 0.04 10.04 9.49
CA ASN A 25 0.25 9.75 10.92
C ASN A 25 0.72 8.31 11.22
N GLY A 26 1.32 7.63 10.25
CA GLY A 26 1.96 6.32 10.46
C GLY A 26 3.38 6.45 11.02
N ASP A 27 3.72 5.65 12.04
CA ASP A 27 5.03 5.66 12.70
C ASP A 27 5.99 4.63 12.06
N PRO A 28 7.05 5.07 11.35
CA PRO A 28 8.03 4.18 10.74
C PRO A 28 9.01 3.57 11.75
N GLU A 29 9.24 4.20 12.90
CA GLU A 29 10.09 3.61 13.94
C GLU A 29 9.37 2.47 14.65
N ALA A 30 8.07 2.62 14.92
CA ALA A 30 7.25 1.51 15.42
C ALA A 30 7.24 0.33 14.45
N TRP A 31 7.14 0.60 13.14
CA TRP A 31 7.23 -0.44 12.12
C TRP A 31 8.60 -1.13 12.09
N ALA A 32 9.68 -0.36 12.16
CA ALA A 32 11.05 -0.89 12.12
C ALA A 32 11.39 -1.83 13.30
N ARG A 33 10.65 -1.74 14.42
CA ARG A 33 10.80 -2.64 15.58
C ARG A 33 9.98 -3.93 15.48
N GLY A 34 9.14 -4.08 14.44
CA GLY A 34 8.25 -5.23 14.29
C GLY A 34 8.85 -6.35 13.44
N ASP A 35 8.28 -7.55 13.58
CA ASP A 35 8.74 -8.79 12.92
C ASP A 35 8.69 -8.75 11.38
N PHE A 36 7.95 -7.79 10.81
CA PHE A 36 7.78 -7.63 9.37
C PHE A 36 8.60 -6.47 8.77
N ALA A 37 9.50 -5.85 9.55
CA ALA A 37 10.30 -4.72 9.09
C ALA A 37 11.09 -5.02 7.81
N GLU A 38 11.63 -6.24 7.69
CA GLU A 38 12.39 -6.69 6.52
C GLU A 38 11.53 -6.83 5.25
N LEU A 39 10.22 -7.06 5.40
CA LEU A 39 9.29 -7.18 4.28
C LEU A 39 9.12 -5.83 3.55
N LEU A 40 9.04 -4.74 4.32
CA LEU A 40 8.82 -3.38 3.82
C LEU A 40 9.73 -2.37 4.53
N PRO A 41 11.02 -2.29 4.19
CA PRO A 41 11.95 -1.39 4.84
C PRO A 41 11.50 0.08 4.74
N GLY A 42 11.50 0.80 5.87
CA GLY A 42 11.14 2.23 5.93
C GLY A 42 9.64 2.55 5.83
N ALA A 43 8.79 1.53 5.73
CA ALA A 43 7.34 1.70 5.71
C ALA A 43 6.79 2.11 7.09
N SER A 44 5.48 2.34 7.15
CA SER A 44 4.71 2.35 8.40
C SER A 44 3.38 1.65 8.20
N TYR A 45 2.74 1.24 9.30
CA TYR A 45 1.43 0.61 9.26
C TYR A 45 0.40 1.43 10.04
N ARG A 46 -0.74 1.75 9.42
CA ARG A 46 -1.82 2.50 10.07
C ARG A 46 -3.18 2.11 9.51
N SER A 47 -4.16 1.92 10.40
CA SER A 47 -5.56 1.59 10.06
C SER A 47 -5.70 0.48 9.01
N LYS A 48 -4.86 -0.54 9.11
CA LYS A 48 -4.79 -1.72 8.24
C LYS A 48 -4.13 -1.53 6.86
N PHE A 49 -3.47 -0.41 6.61
CA PHE A 49 -2.71 -0.14 5.39
C PHE A 49 -1.21 -0.03 5.68
N TYR A 50 -0.39 -0.54 4.75
CA TYR A 50 1.03 -0.27 4.70
C TYR A 50 1.27 1.01 3.88
N GLN A 51 1.93 2.01 4.45
CA GLN A 51 2.42 3.19 3.75
C GLN A 51 3.86 2.91 3.30
N ILE A 52 4.05 2.75 1.98
CA ILE A 52 5.30 2.25 1.40
C ILE A 52 6.07 3.30 0.60
N ASP A 53 5.44 4.44 0.28
CA ASP A 53 6.12 5.62 -0.29
C ASP A 53 5.37 6.90 0.10
N ARG A 54 5.84 7.54 1.19
CA ARG A 54 5.22 8.77 1.72
C ARG A 54 5.22 9.92 0.72
N LYS A 55 6.21 10.01 -0.18
CA LYS A 55 6.29 11.12 -1.15
C LYS A 55 5.17 11.04 -2.17
N ARG A 56 4.78 9.82 -2.53
CA ARG A 56 3.69 9.54 -3.47
C ARG A 56 2.37 9.21 -2.79
N GLN A 57 2.37 9.10 -1.46
CA GLN A 57 1.26 8.59 -0.66
C GLN A 57 0.82 7.18 -1.12
N THR A 58 1.80 6.35 -1.51
CA THR A 58 1.52 5.01 -2.00
C THR A 58 1.17 4.08 -0.84
N LEU A 59 -0.06 3.57 -0.86
CA LEU A 59 -0.55 2.59 0.10
C LEU A 59 -0.55 1.19 -0.49
N CYS A 60 -0.36 0.19 0.37
CA CYS A 60 -0.48 -1.21 0.01
C CYS A 60 -1.28 -1.99 1.06
N CYS A 61 -2.04 -2.97 0.60
CA CYS A 61 -2.56 -4.06 1.42
C CYS A 61 -1.95 -5.37 0.91
N ILE A 62 -1.45 -6.20 1.84
CA ILE A 62 -0.80 -7.47 1.52
C ILE A 62 -1.58 -8.58 2.20
N GLY A 63 -1.90 -9.62 1.44
CA GLY A 63 -2.41 -10.90 1.93
C GLY A 63 -1.47 -12.04 1.55
N ILE A 64 -1.43 -13.07 2.38
CA ILE A 64 -0.62 -14.26 2.12
C ILE A 64 -0.98 -14.91 0.77
N HIS A 65 -0.05 -15.70 0.22
CA HIS A 65 -0.17 -16.35 -1.08
C HIS A 65 -0.29 -15.36 -2.25
N GLY A 66 0.19 -14.13 -2.07
CA GLY A 66 0.38 -13.18 -3.16
C GLY A 66 -0.79 -12.23 -3.43
N GLN A 67 -1.61 -11.90 -2.43
CA GLN A 67 -2.68 -10.92 -2.61
C GLN A 67 -2.15 -9.50 -2.43
N TYR A 68 -2.44 -8.61 -3.36
CA TYR A 68 -2.05 -7.19 -3.24
C TYR A 68 -3.16 -6.26 -3.68
N ILE A 69 -3.32 -5.17 -2.93
CA ILE A 69 -3.97 -3.94 -3.41
C ILE A 69 -2.92 -2.85 -3.28
N TYR A 70 -2.44 -2.34 -4.41
CA TYR A 70 -1.46 -1.27 -4.50
C TYR A 70 -2.16 0.01 -4.99
N ILE A 71 -1.99 1.11 -4.27
CA ILE A 71 -2.72 2.35 -4.49
C ILE A 71 -1.71 3.48 -4.60
N ASP A 72 -1.60 4.10 -5.78
CA ASP A 72 -0.72 5.23 -6.02
C ASP A 72 -1.55 6.45 -6.46
N PRO A 73 -1.82 7.40 -5.55
CA PRO A 73 -2.62 8.58 -5.86
C PRO A 73 -2.01 9.48 -6.96
N VAL A 74 -0.68 9.61 -6.99
CA VAL A 74 0.03 10.48 -7.95
C VAL A 74 -0.18 10.02 -9.39
N SER A 75 -0.08 8.72 -9.66
CA SER A 75 -0.36 8.11 -10.97
C SER A 75 -1.86 7.85 -11.21
N GLU A 76 -2.73 8.28 -10.31
CA GLU A 76 -4.16 7.97 -10.32
C GLU A 76 -4.50 6.47 -10.44
N LEU A 77 -3.61 5.61 -9.94
CA LEU A 77 -3.58 4.18 -10.24
C LEU A 77 -3.95 3.32 -9.03
N VAL A 78 -4.69 2.24 -9.28
CA VAL A 78 -4.86 1.12 -8.35
C VAL A 78 -4.55 -0.17 -9.08
N ILE A 79 -3.67 -0.99 -8.53
CA ILE A 79 -3.35 -2.33 -9.05
C ILE A 79 -3.86 -3.36 -8.04
N VAL A 80 -4.64 -4.33 -8.52
CA VAL A 80 -5.08 -5.48 -7.72
C VAL A 80 -4.43 -6.73 -8.28
N ARG A 81 -3.76 -7.48 -7.41
CA ARG A 81 -3.22 -8.80 -7.72
C ARG A 81 -3.90 -9.84 -6.85
N VAL A 82 -4.40 -10.88 -7.50
CA VAL A 82 -4.94 -12.08 -6.86
C VAL A 82 -4.12 -13.26 -7.34
N ALA A 83 -3.61 -14.06 -6.40
CA ALA A 83 -2.71 -15.16 -6.71
C ALA A 83 -2.88 -16.32 -5.73
N SER A 84 -2.12 -17.39 -5.94
CA SER A 84 -2.06 -18.57 -5.08
C SER A 84 -0.62 -19.07 -5.00
N GLU A 85 0.29 -18.20 -4.54
CA GLU A 85 1.71 -18.54 -4.43
C GLU A 85 1.93 -19.69 -3.43
N PRO A 86 2.90 -20.59 -3.68
CA PRO A 86 3.10 -21.78 -2.84
C PRO A 86 3.58 -21.44 -1.43
N ILE A 87 4.33 -20.35 -1.29
CA ILE A 87 4.82 -19.86 0.01
C ILE A 87 3.85 -18.78 0.50
N PRO A 88 3.32 -18.86 1.74
CA PRO A 88 2.36 -17.88 2.25
C PRO A 88 2.90 -16.44 2.27
N LEU A 89 4.16 -16.26 2.67
CA LEU A 89 4.82 -14.97 2.70
C LEU A 89 6.30 -15.15 2.33
N ASP A 90 6.69 -14.60 1.18
CA ASP A 90 8.05 -14.67 0.65
C ASP A 90 8.57 -13.25 0.44
N VAL A 91 9.61 -12.88 1.18
CA VAL A 91 10.18 -11.52 1.21
C VAL A 91 10.69 -11.09 -0.17
N GLU A 92 11.36 -11.99 -0.89
CA GLU A 92 11.94 -11.67 -2.19
C GLU A 92 10.84 -11.50 -3.24
N ASN A 93 9.81 -12.35 -3.22
CA ASN A 93 8.65 -12.19 -4.10
C ASN A 93 7.87 -10.91 -3.77
N THR A 94 7.65 -10.59 -2.50
CA THR A 94 7.01 -9.31 -2.11
C THR A 94 7.80 -8.12 -2.62
N ARG A 95 9.13 -8.12 -2.47
CA ARG A 95 9.97 -7.06 -3.01
C ARG A 95 9.86 -6.95 -4.53
N ALA A 96 9.93 -8.08 -5.24
CA ALA A 96 9.81 -8.12 -6.70
C ALA A 96 8.45 -7.56 -7.18
N TRP A 97 7.34 -7.98 -6.55
CA TRP A 97 6.01 -7.48 -6.92
C TRP A 97 5.85 -5.99 -6.66
N ILE A 98 6.33 -5.47 -5.53
CA ILE A 98 6.27 -4.03 -5.23
C ILE A 98 7.08 -3.23 -6.26
N GLN A 99 8.27 -3.69 -6.65
CA GLN A 99 9.03 -3.03 -7.71
C GLN A 99 8.33 -3.10 -9.07
N GLY A 100 7.69 -4.22 -9.40
CA GLY A 100 6.88 -4.35 -10.60
C GLY A 100 5.71 -3.35 -10.63
N PHE A 101 4.96 -3.23 -9.53
CA PHE A 101 3.89 -2.25 -9.40
C PHE A 101 4.39 -0.81 -9.51
N LYS A 102 5.53 -0.50 -8.89
CA LYS A 102 6.17 0.80 -9.00
C LYS A 102 6.57 1.13 -10.44
N ALA A 103 7.16 0.17 -11.16
CA ALA A 103 7.55 0.36 -12.56
C ALA A 103 6.32 0.63 -13.45
N ILE A 104 5.20 -0.05 -13.21
CA ILE A 104 3.93 0.23 -13.90
C ILE A 104 3.44 1.65 -13.56
N ALA A 105 3.43 2.03 -12.27
CA ALA A 105 2.96 3.34 -11.84
C ALA A 105 3.76 4.49 -12.46
N GLN A 106 5.09 4.33 -12.59
CA GLN A 106 5.99 5.30 -13.23
C GLN A 106 5.70 5.53 -14.72
N HIS A 107 4.97 4.64 -15.39
CA HIS A 107 4.56 4.89 -16.78
C HIS A 107 3.48 5.99 -16.90
N PHE A 108 2.79 6.29 -15.79
CA PHE A 108 1.68 7.25 -15.75
C PHE A 108 2.04 8.56 -15.04
N SER A 109 3.29 8.76 -14.58
CA SER A 109 3.73 9.95 -13.83
C SER A 109 5.17 10.35 -14.10
#